data_AF-A0A535L2X1-F1
#
_entry.id   AF-A0A535L2X1-F1
#
_cell.length_a   1.000
_cell.length_b   1.000
_cell.length_c   1.000
_cell.angle_alpha   90.00
_cell.angle_beta   90.00
_cell.angle_gamma   90.00
#
_symmetry.space_group_name_H-M   'P 1'
#
loop_
_entity.id
_entity.type
_entity.pdbx_description
1 polymer ?
#
loop_
_entity_poly.entity_id
_entity_poly.type
_entity_poly.pdbx_seq_one_letter_code
_entity_poly.pdbx_strand_id
1 'polypeptide(L)'
;HHLLAHAEPLLRDAERFRSAYASADELPLGSGALAGTTLPLKREVIAKALGFSRLSLNSIDAVADRDFALDLVYSCLSAAIHLSRMGEDVVLWASSEFGFVRLADEIATGSSLMPQKKNPDIAELLRARPGRALGSLSALAMILKGLPLAYDRDLQEDKAALFAAVDDVIEALRAAALLVRHLE
;
A
#
# COMPACT_ATOMS: atom_id res chain seq x y z
N HIS A 1 -23.40 13.64 1.59
CA HIS A 1 -22.56 14.03 0.44
C HIS A 1 -21.08 14.09 0.84
N HIS A 2 -20.70 14.86 1.88
CA HIS A 2 -19.31 14.98 2.31
C HIS A 2 -18.62 13.63 2.63
N LEU A 3 -19.26 12.75 3.41
CA LEU A 3 -18.72 11.41 3.71
C LEU A 3 -18.48 10.55 2.45
N LEU A 4 -19.37 10.63 1.46
CA LEU A 4 -19.19 9.89 0.20
C LEU A 4 -18.03 10.43 -0.64
N ALA A 5 -17.67 11.71 -0.47
CA ALA A 5 -16.48 12.27 -1.13
C ALA A 5 -15.18 11.61 -0.66
N HIS A 6 -15.15 10.99 0.53
CA HIS A 6 -14.03 10.17 1.01
C HIS A 6 -14.08 8.72 0.49
N ALA A 7 -15.25 8.20 0.16
CA ALA A 7 -15.41 6.85 -0.40
C ALA A 7 -14.95 6.77 -1.87
N GLU A 8 -15.27 7.78 -2.67
CA GLU A 8 -14.94 7.83 -4.11
C GLU A 8 -13.43 7.64 -4.41
N PRO A 9 -12.49 8.30 -3.70
CA PRO A 9 -11.06 8.04 -3.86
C PRO A 9 -10.66 6.61 -3.49
N LEU A 10 -11.24 6.03 -2.44
CA LEU A 10 -10.93 4.66 -2.00
C LEU A 10 -11.43 3.60 -3.01
N LEU A 11 -12.54 3.86 -3.71
CA LEU A 11 -12.99 3.02 -4.82
C LEU A 11 -11.98 3.03 -5.98
N ARG A 12 -11.41 4.21 -6.30
CA ARG A 12 -10.33 4.31 -7.28
C ARG A 12 -9.05 3.63 -6.78
N ASP A 13 -8.75 3.67 -5.49
CA ASP A 13 -7.61 2.93 -4.94
C ASP A 13 -7.80 1.42 -5.06
N ALA A 14 -9.02 0.92 -4.84
CA ALA A 14 -9.33 -0.50 -5.09
C ALA A 14 -9.08 -0.89 -6.55
N GLU A 15 -9.41 -0.02 -7.51
CA GLU A 15 -9.04 -0.22 -8.92
C GLU A 15 -7.53 -0.19 -9.13
N ARG A 16 -6.79 0.74 -8.49
CA ARG A 16 -5.32 0.77 -8.54
C ARG A 16 -4.70 -0.52 -8.03
N PHE A 17 -5.17 -1.03 -6.89
CA PHE A 17 -4.69 -2.32 -6.36
C PHE A 17 -4.97 -3.48 -7.30
N ARG A 18 -6.14 -3.49 -7.98
CA ARG A 18 -6.42 -4.50 -9.03
C ARG A 18 -5.49 -4.36 -10.22
N SER A 19 -5.18 -3.14 -10.64
CA SER A 19 -4.22 -2.89 -11.72
C SER A 19 -2.80 -3.31 -11.33
N ALA A 20 -2.35 -3.01 -10.11
CA ALA A 20 -1.06 -3.45 -9.59
C ALA A 20 -0.97 -4.99 -9.50
N TYR A 21 -2.05 -5.64 -9.07
CA TYR A 21 -2.14 -7.11 -9.08
C TYR A 21 -2.07 -7.67 -10.52
N ALA A 22 -2.80 -7.07 -11.46
CA ALA A 22 -2.76 -7.48 -12.86
C ALA A 22 -1.38 -7.26 -13.50
N SER A 23 -0.68 -6.19 -13.14
CA SER A 23 0.71 -5.90 -13.54
C SER A 23 1.65 -7.02 -13.08
N ALA A 24 1.53 -7.45 -11.81
CA ALA A 24 2.31 -8.52 -11.20
C ALA A 24 2.00 -9.95 -11.73
N ASP A 25 0.93 -10.12 -12.51
CA ASP A 25 0.45 -11.43 -13.00
C ASP A 25 1.23 -11.93 -14.23
N GLU A 26 2.54 -12.08 -14.06
CA GLU A 26 3.44 -12.63 -15.06
C GLU A 26 4.43 -13.60 -14.41
N LEU A 27 4.59 -14.80 -14.98
CA LEU A 27 5.48 -15.83 -14.45
C LEU A 27 6.95 -15.59 -14.86
N PRO A 28 7.87 -15.30 -13.91
CA PRO A 28 9.30 -15.20 -14.21
C PRO A 28 10.03 -16.55 -14.18
N LEU A 29 9.42 -17.58 -13.57
CA LEU A 29 10.06 -18.89 -13.40
C LEU A 29 10.37 -19.53 -14.77
N GLY A 30 11.60 -20.01 -14.91
CA GLY A 30 12.17 -20.48 -16.17
C GLY A 30 13.20 -19.50 -16.78
N SER A 31 13.32 -18.29 -16.25
CA SER A 31 14.32 -17.29 -16.68
C SER A 31 15.76 -17.58 -16.24
N GLY A 32 15.95 -18.56 -15.35
CA GLY A 32 17.27 -18.93 -14.85
C GLY A 32 17.93 -17.76 -14.11
N ALA A 33 19.25 -17.63 -14.25
CA ALA A 33 19.97 -16.48 -13.68
C ALA A 33 19.74 -15.18 -14.48
N LEU A 34 19.63 -15.28 -15.81
CA LEU A 34 19.33 -14.16 -16.74
C LEU A 34 19.07 -14.63 -18.19
N ALA A 35 19.54 -15.83 -18.57
CA ALA A 35 19.55 -16.31 -19.96
C ALA A 35 18.62 -17.51 -20.21
N GLY A 36 17.61 -17.71 -19.34
CA GLY A 36 16.71 -18.84 -19.41
C GLY A 36 17.29 -20.12 -18.80
N THR A 37 16.42 -21.11 -18.60
CA THR A 37 16.82 -22.46 -18.21
C THR A 37 17.24 -23.31 -19.42
N THR A 38 18.21 -24.20 -19.22
CA THR A 38 18.57 -25.23 -20.21
C THR A 38 17.76 -26.52 -20.04
N LEU A 39 16.98 -26.62 -18.97
CA LEU A 39 16.08 -27.74 -18.74
C LEU A 39 14.87 -27.65 -19.67
N PRO A 40 14.29 -28.79 -20.11
CA PRO A 40 13.11 -28.81 -20.97
C PRO A 40 11.83 -28.50 -20.18
N LEU A 41 11.77 -27.33 -19.54
CA LEU A 41 10.62 -26.86 -18.78
C LEU A 41 9.52 -26.35 -19.72
N LYS A 42 8.29 -26.79 -19.48
CA LYS A 42 7.10 -26.25 -20.14
C LYS A 42 6.53 -25.12 -19.29
N ARG A 43 6.95 -23.87 -19.55
CA ARG A 43 6.61 -22.70 -18.73
C ARG A 43 5.10 -22.45 -18.65
N GLU A 44 4.36 -22.79 -19.70
CA GLU A 44 2.88 -22.70 -19.76
C GLU A 44 2.22 -23.61 -18.73
N VAL A 45 2.76 -24.82 -18.53
CA VAL A 45 2.27 -25.78 -17.54
C VAL A 45 2.54 -25.25 -16.12
N ILE A 46 3.72 -24.66 -15.92
CA ILE A 46 4.12 -24.05 -14.64
C ILE A 46 3.24 -22.83 -14.33
N ALA A 47 3.00 -21.94 -15.31
CA ALA A 47 2.17 -20.76 -15.13
C ALA A 47 0.76 -21.15 -14.72
N LYS A 48 0.15 -22.13 -15.40
CA LYS A 48 -1.16 -22.67 -15.03
C LYS A 48 -1.15 -23.29 -13.62
N ALA A 49 -0.10 -24.00 -13.25
CA ALA A 49 0.01 -24.63 -11.93
C ALA A 49 0.18 -23.60 -10.79
N LEU A 50 0.86 -22.49 -11.05
CA LEU A 50 1.11 -21.41 -10.10
C LEU A 50 0.05 -20.29 -10.16
N GLY A 51 -0.88 -20.35 -11.12
CA GLY A 51 -1.99 -19.41 -11.25
C GLY A 51 -1.67 -18.12 -12.01
N PHE A 52 -0.56 -18.07 -12.75
CA PHE A 52 -0.21 -16.92 -13.59
C PHE A 52 -0.93 -16.95 -14.93
N SER A 53 -1.39 -15.79 -15.40
CA SER A 53 -2.02 -15.67 -16.73
C SER A 53 -1.03 -15.42 -17.87
N ARG A 54 0.17 -14.91 -17.56
CA ARG A 54 1.19 -14.56 -18.56
C ARG A 54 2.55 -15.17 -18.25
N LEU A 55 3.37 -15.29 -19.27
CA LEU A 55 4.78 -15.67 -19.18
C LEU A 55 5.64 -14.46 -19.45
N SER A 56 6.70 -14.27 -18.66
CA SER A 56 7.70 -13.27 -19.00
C SER A 56 8.36 -13.60 -20.34
N LEU A 57 8.47 -12.60 -21.20
CA LEU A 57 8.93 -12.77 -22.59
C LEU A 57 10.45 -12.64 -22.73
N ASN A 58 11.11 -12.04 -21.73
CA ASN A 58 12.55 -11.83 -21.73
C ASN A 58 13.12 -12.22 -20.36
N SER A 59 14.14 -13.08 -20.37
CA SER A 59 14.70 -13.62 -19.13
C SER A 59 15.60 -12.63 -18.38
N ILE A 60 16.24 -11.68 -19.08
CA ILE A 60 17.06 -10.62 -18.47
C ILE A 60 16.14 -9.63 -17.74
N ASP A 61 15.06 -9.25 -18.40
CA ASP A 61 14.00 -8.42 -17.85
C ASP A 61 13.35 -9.08 -16.61
N ALA A 62 12.89 -10.32 -16.74
CA ALA A 62 12.18 -11.03 -15.68
C ALA A 62 12.96 -11.21 -14.36
N VAL A 63 14.29 -11.22 -14.40
CA VAL A 63 15.12 -11.32 -13.17
C VAL A 63 15.47 -9.95 -12.58
N ALA A 64 15.41 -8.89 -13.40
CA ALA A 64 15.68 -7.51 -13.03
C ALA A 64 14.40 -6.76 -12.59
N ASP A 65 13.24 -7.13 -13.13
CA ASP A 65 11.98 -6.42 -12.99
C ASP A 65 11.52 -6.29 -11.53
N ARG A 66 11.14 -5.07 -11.14
CA ARG A 66 10.50 -4.71 -9.86
C ARG A 66 9.40 -3.67 -10.05
N ASP A 67 8.91 -3.46 -11.27
CA ASP A 67 7.86 -2.49 -11.56
C ASP A 67 6.56 -2.87 -10.84
N PHE A 68 6.26 -4.18 -10.74
CA PHE A 68 5.13 -4.67 -9.93
C PHE A 68 5.18 -4.22 -8.46
N ALA A 69 6.39 -4.08 -7.90
CA ALA A 69 6.57 -3.61 -6.53
C ALA A 69 6.38 -2.09 -6.43
N LEU A 70 6.85 -1.33 -7.43
CA LEU A 70 6.58 0.12 -7.51
C LEU A 70 5.07 0.40 -7.62
N ASP A 71 4.37 -0.33 -8.50
CA ASP A 71 2.92 -0.22 -8.70
C ASP A 71 2.14 -0.46 -7.40
N LEU A 72 2.52 -1.50 -6.65
CA LEU A 72 1.88 -1.84 -5.39
C LEU A 72 2.17 -0.79 -4.31
N VAL A 73 3.42 -0.35 -4.16
CA VAL A 73 3.79 0.67 -3.15
C VAL A 73 3.15 2.02 -3.49
N TYR A 74 3.06 2.39 -4.76
CA TYR A 74 2.34 3.59 -5.20
C TYR A 74 0.84 3.50 -4.86
N SER A 75 0.23 2.33 -5.05
CA SER A 75 -1.16 2.09 -4.66
C SER A 75 -1.36 2.26 -3.14
N CYS A 76 -0.41 1.77 -2.33
CA CYS A 76 -0.38 1.97 -0.88
C CYS A 76 -0.29 3.46 -0.50
N LEU A 77 0.59 4.21 -1.16
CA LEU A 77 0.74 5.66 -0.95
C LEU A 77 -0.54 6.42 -1.29
N SER A 78 -1.17 6.12 -2.44
CA SER A 78 -2.44 6.75 -2.86
C SER A 78 -3.52 6.54 -1.80
N ALA A 79 -3.70 5.31 -1.33
CA ALA A 79 -4.66 4.99 -0.28
C ALA A 79 -4.34 5.73 1.03
N ALA A 80 -3.07 5.74 1.45
CA ALA A 80 -2.65 6.47 2.65
C ALA A 80 -2.97 7.97 2.56
N ILE A 81 -2.74 8.61 1.40
CA ILE A 81 -3.08 10.03 1.16
C ILE A 81 -4.59 10.26 1.25
N HIS A 82 -5.42 9.36 0.73
CA HIS A 82 -6.87 9.52 0.83
C HIS A 82 -7.35 9.34 2.28
N LEU A 83 -6.78 8.37 3.01
CA LEU A 83 -7.05 8.18 4.43
C LEU A 83 -6.58 9.36 5.28
N SER A 84 -5.47 10.01 4.93
CA SER A 84 -4.98 11.17 5.69
C SER A 84 -5.91 12.37 5.60
N ARG A 85 -6.57 12.56 4.45
CA ARG A 85 -7.60 13.59 4.27
C ARG A 85 -8.84 13.32 5.12
N MET A 86 -9.29 12.06 5.17
CA MET A 86 -10.36 11.67 6.09
C MET A 86 -9.95 11.88 7.55
N GLY A 87 -8.70 11.55 7.89
CA GLY A 87 -8.14 11.79 9.22
C GLY A 87 -8.17 13.27 9.61
N GLU A 88 -7.72 14.16 8.73
CA GLU A 88 -7.77 15.62 8.96
C GLU A 88 -9.20 16.10 9.25
N ASP A 89 -10.15 15.69 8.42
CA ASP A 89 -11.55 16.05 8.56
C ASP A 89 -12.11 15.61 9.91
N VAL A 90 -11.86 14.36 10.32
CA VAL A 90 -12.31 13.85 11.63
C VAL A 90 -11.66 14.59 12.80
N VAL A 91 -10.37 14.92 12.70
CA VAL A 91 -9.68 15.74 13.71
C VAL A 91 -10.36 17.10 13.86
N LEU A 92 -10.70 17.76 12.76
CA LEU A 92 -11.40 19.04 12.78
C LEU A 92 -12.82 18.89 13.33
N TRP A 93 -13.57 17.89 12.88
CA TRP A 93 -14.96 17.67 13.32
C TRP A 93 -15.06 17.36 14.82
N ALA A 94 -14.07 16.66 15.38
CA ALA A 94 -14.03 16.28 16.79
C ALA A 94 -13.51 17.41 17.71
N SER A 95 -13.03 18.53 17.15
CA SER A 95 -12.58 19.68 17.94
C SER A 95 -13.74 20.32 18.72
N SER A 96 -13.42 20.99 19.82
CA SER A 96 -14.41 21.74 20.62
C SER A 96 -15.07 22.90 19.85
N GLU A 97 -14.34 23.47 18.90
CA GLU A 97 -14.73 24.61 18.09
C GLU A 97 -15.77 24.22 17.03
N PHE A 98 -15.67 23.01 16.47
CA PHE A 98 -16.62 22.49 15.48
C PHE A 98 -17.70 21.62 16.13
N GLY A 99 -17.32 20.61 16.91
CA GLY A 99 -18.24 19.71 17.61
C GLY A 99 -19.21 18.96 16.69
N PHE A 100 -18.79 18.60 15.48
CA PHE A 100 -19.64 17.94 14.49
C PHE A 100 -19.77 16.44 14.71
N VAL A 101 -18.78 15.82 15.36
CA VAL A 101 -18.80 14.39 15.68
C VAL A 101 -18.41 14.17 17.13
N ARG A 102 -18.94 13.10 17.72
CA ARG A 102 -18.53 12.56 19.01
C ARG A 102 -17.73 11.28 18.78
N LEU A 103 -16.59 11.19 19.45
CA LEU A 103 -15.76 9.99 19.40
C LEU A 103 -16.24 8.98 20.44
N ALA A 104 -16.55 7.76 20.02
CA ALA A 104 -16.78 6.64 20.93
C ALA A 104 -15.49 6.27 21.69
N ASP A 105 -15.61 5.59 22.83
CA ASP A 105 -14.45 5.22 23.67
C ASP A 105 -13.53 4.22 22.95
N GLU A 106 -14.07 3.43 22.02
CA GLU A 106 -13.35 2.44 21.22
C GLU A 106 -12.41 3.07 20.17
N ILE A 107 -12.62 4.36 19.84
CA ILE A 107 -11.88 5.08 18.79
C ILE A 107 -11.16 6.33 19.31
N ALA A 108 -11.16 6.56 20.62
CA ALA A 108 -10.53 7.70 21.24
C ALA A 108 -9.71 7.30 22.45
N THR A 109 -8.59 7.99 22.69
CA THR A 109 -7.93 7.93 24.00
C THR A 109 -8.35 9.12 24.86
N GLY A 110 -8.36 8.91 26.17
CA GLY A 110 -8.55 9.98 27.16
C GLY A 110 -7.24 10.64 27.56
N SER A 111 -7.32 11.85 28.11
CA SER A 111 -6.20 12.45 28.84
C SER A 111 -6.27 12.07 30.32
N SER A 112 -5.15 11.63 30.90
CA SER A 112 -5.06 11.40 32.36
C SER A 112 -5.26 12.69 33.19
N LEU A 113 -4.98 13.86 32.60
CA LEU A 113 -5.14 15.17 33.25
C LEU A 113 -6.55 15.76 33.04
N MET A 114 -7.20 15.41 31.92
CA MET A 114 -8.49 15.99 31.50
C MET A 114 -9.47 14.87 31.15
N PRO A 115 -10.27 14.37 32.12
CA PRO A 115 -11.15 13.22 31.94
C PRO A 115 -12.20 13.39 30.83
N GLN A 116 -12.58 14.63 30.51
CA GLN A 116 -13.53 14.96 29.46
C GLN A 116 -12.91 15.01 28.06
N LYS A 117 -11.57 15.06 27.95
CA LYS A 117 -10.88 15.21 26.67
C LYS A 117 -10.72 13.85 26.00
N LYS A 118 -11.37 13.67 24.86
CA LYS A 118 -11.18 12.55 23.94
C LYS A 118 -10.32 12.98 22.76
N ASN A 119 -9.24 12.26 22.50
CA ASN A 119 -8.33 12.54 21.40
C ASN A 119 -8.68 11.66 20.18
N PRO A 120 -8.73 12.20 18.96
CA PRO A 120 -8.97 11.43 17.74
C PRO A 120 -7.68 10.72 17.26
N ASP A 121 -7.01 9.94 18.11
CA ASP A 121 -5.67 9.41 17.82
C ASP A 121 -5.61 8.57 16.55
N ILE A 122 -6.67 7.78 16.27
CA ILE A 122 -6.75 7.03 15.02
C ILE A 122 -6.68 7.98 13.82
N ALA A 123 -7.45 9.06 13.83
CA ALA A 123 -7.47 10.04 12.75
C ALA A 123 -6.14 10.79 12.62
N GLU A 124 -5.50 11.13 13.75
CA GLU A 124 -4.17 11.74 13.77
C GLU A 124 -3.10 10.81 13.20
N LEU A 125 -3.14 9.52 13.54
CA LEU A 125 -2.23 8.52 13.01
C LEU A 125 -2.46 8.32 11.50
N LEU A 126 -3.71 8.19 11.05
CA LEU A 126 -4.05 8.11 9.63
C LEU A 126 -3.51 9.30 8.85
N ARG A 127 -3.57 10.50 9.44
CA ARG A 127 -2.99 11.72 8.85
C ARG A 127 -1.48 11.62 8.63
N ALA A 128 -0.77 10.93 9.50
CA ALA A 128 0.69 10.74 9.41
C ALA A 128 1.14 9.58 8.51
N ARG A 129 0.29 8.56 8.27
CA ARG A 129 0.65 7.35 7.50
C ARG A 129 1.23 7.61 6.09
N PRO A 130 0.82 8.63 5.29
CA PRO A 130 1.42 8.88 3.99
C PRO A 130 2.95 9.02 4.01
N GLY A 131 3.52 9.54 5.11
CA GLY A 131 4.97 9.72 5.23
C GLY A 131 5.74 8.39 5.17
N ARG A 132 5.19 7.32 5.76
CA ARG A 132 5.81 5.98 5.72
C ARG A 132 5.74 5.38 4.33
N ALA A 133 4.56 5.41 3.70
CA ALA A 133 4.37 4.89 2.35
C ALA A 133 5.23 5.65 1.32
N LEU A 134 5.34 6.97 1.44
CA LEU A 134 6.21 7.78 0.57
C LEU A 134 7.69 7.44 0.78
N GLY A 135 8.10 7.19 2.02
CA GLY A 135 9.44 6.70 2.35
C GLY A 135 9.75 5.38 1.65
N SER A 136 8.85 4.39 1.73
CA SER A 136 8.98 3.11 1.02
C SER A 136 9.06 3.28 -0.49
N LEU A 137 8.20 4.13 -1.08
CA LEU A 137 8.22 4.38 -2.52
C LEU A 137 9.54 5.02 -2.95
N SER A 138 10.02 6.00 -2.18
CA SER A 138 11.26 6.71 -2.46
C SER A 138 12.46 5.77 -2.34
N ALA A 139 12.49 4.92 -1.31
CA ALA A 139 13.54 3.91 -1.14
C ALA A 139 13.56 2.94 -2.33
N LEU A 140 12.42 2.35 -2.69
CA LEU A 140 12.32 1.41 -3.81
C LEU A 140 12.72 2.07 -5.13
N ALA A 141 12.22 3.27 -5.42
CA ALA A 141 12.59 4.00 -6.63
C ALA A 141 14.09 4.32 -6.69
N MET A 142 14.72 4.63 -5.56
CA MET A 142 16.17 4.89 -5.50
C MET A 142 16.99 3.61 -5.62
N ILE A 143 16.52 2.48 -5.08
CA ILE A 143 17.14 1.16 -5.28
C ILE A 143 17.16 0.79 -6.75
N LEU A 144 16.11 1.12 -7.52
CA LEU A 144 16.01 0.74 -8.94
C LEU A 144 16.71 1.73 -9.87
N LYS A 145 16.85 2.99 -9.45
CA LYS A 145 17.36 4.08 -10.29
C LYS A 145 18.79 3.78 -10.77
N GLY A 146 18.94 3.62 -12.08
CA GLY A 146 20.24 3.49 -12.72
C GLY A 146 20.96 2.17 -12.46
N LEU A 147 20.24 1.13 -12.00
CA LEU A 147 20.78 -0.22 -11.96
C LEU A 147 21.03 -0.74 -13.37
N PRO A 148 22.21 -1.32 -13.65
CA PRO A 148 22.42 -2.06 -14.89
C PRO A 148 21.57 -3.34 -14.88
N LEU A 149 21.34 -3.90 -16.06
CA LEU A 149 20.77 -5.24 -16.16
C LEU A 149 21.83 -6.30 -15.86
N ALA A 150 21.50 -7.47 -15.31
CA ALA A 150 20.15 -7.97 -15.02
C ALA A 150 19.83 -7.93 -13.51
N TYR A 151 20.16 -9.00 -12.78
CA TYR A 151 20.03 -9.05 -11.33
C TYR A 151 21.28 -8.53 -10.65
N ASP A 152 21.10 -7.57 -9.74
CA ASP A 152 22.11 -7.11 -8.79
C ASP A 152 21.64 -7.31 -7.35
N ARG A 153 22.60 -7.38 -6.42
CA ARG A 153 22.30 -7.69 -5.01
C ARG A 153 21.48 -6.60 -4.32
N ASP A 154 21.55 -5.38 -4.83
CA ASP A 154 20.73 -4.22 -4.45
C ASP A 154 19.23 -4.56 -4.45
N LEU A 155 18.79 -5.42 -5.39
CA LEU A 155 17.41 -5.90 -5.47
C LEU A 155 17.00 -6.78 -4.27
N GLN A 156 17.88 -7.06 -3.31
CA GLN A 156 17.50 -7.68 -2.04
C GLN A 156 16.72 -6.71 -1.14
N GLU A 157 16.95 -5.40 -1.26
CA GLU A 157 16.35 -4.35 -0.42
C GLU A 157 14.88 -4.03 -0.77
N ASP A 158 14.37 -4.57 -1.88
CA ASP A 158 12.99 -4.40 -2.35
C ASP A 158 11.93 -4.81 -1.31
N LYS A 159 12.13 -5.94 -0.62
CA LYS A 159 11.16 -6.58 0.27
C LYS A 159 10.89 -5.75 1.50
N ALA A 160 11.92 -5.13 2.09
CA ALA A 160 11.75 -4.34 3.30
C ALA A 160 10.85 -3.12 3.04
N ALA A 161 11.10 -2.39 1.96
CA ALA A 161 10.27 -1.25 1.55
C ALA A 161 8.84 -1.70 1.19
N LEU A 162 8.71 -2.80 0.45
CA LEU A 162 7.43 -3.35 0.02
C LEU A 162 6.56 -3.80 1.20
N PHE A 163 7.09 -4.64 2.09
CA PHE A 163 6.36 -5.15 3.24
C PHE A 163 5.95 -4.03 4.19
N ALA A 164 6.84 -3.08 4.46
CA ALA A 164 6.51 -1.93 5.29
C ALA A 164 5.32 -1.12 4.74
N ALA A 165 5.25 -0.91 3.41
CA ALA A 165 4.15 -0.18 2.80
C ALA A 165 2.82 -0.95 2.86
N VAL A 166 2.86 -2.26 2.60
CA VAL A 166 1.68 -3.14 2.59
C VAL A 166 1.11 -3.31 4.00
N ASP A 167 1.97 -3.58 4.99
CA ASP A 167 1.53 -3.74 6.38
C ASP A 167 0.89 -2.45 6.91
N ASP A 168 1.52 -1.31 6.63
CA ASP A 168 1.05 0.01 7.08
C ASP A 168 -0.31 0.36 6.45
N VAL A 169 -0.52 0.11 5.15
CA VAL A 169 -1.81 0.42 4.49
C VAL A 169 -2.93 -0.51 4.96
N ILE A 170 -2.64 -1.79 5.22
CA ILE A 170 -3.64 -2.73 5.75
C ILE A 170 -4.07 -2.31 7.16
N GLU A 171 -3.13 -1.93 8.01
CA GLU A 171 -3.40 -1.41 9.35
C GLU A 171 -4.24 -0.12 9.27
N ALA A 172 -3.86 0.81 8.39
CA ALA A 172 -4.57 2.07 8.19
C ALA A 172 -6.00 1.87 7.70
N LEU A 173 -6.23 0.99 6.73
CA LEU A 173 -7.58 0.69 6.23
C LEU A 173 -8.46 0.05 7.30
N ARG A 174 -7.91 -0.85 8.13
CA ARG A 174 -8.64 -1.44 9.27
C ARG A 174 -9.00 -0.40 10.32
N ALA A 175 -8.05 0.48 10.66
CA ALA A 175 -8.25 1.55 11.62
C ALA A 175 -9.28 2.57 11.12
N ALA A 176 -9.22 2.95 9.84
CA ALA A 176 -10.21 3.84 9.22
C ALA A 176 -11.62 3.23 9.20
N ALA A 177 -11.74 1.93 8.88
CA ALA A 177 -13.02 1.23 8.93
C ALA A 177 -13.58 1.14 10.36
N LEU A 178 -12.73 1.02 11.39
CA LEU A 178 -13.15 1.11 12.79
C LEU A 178 -13.62 2.54 13.11
N LEU A 179 -12.81 3.55 12.78
CA LEU A 179 -13.14 4.96 13.00
C LEU A 179 -14.52 5.30 12.45
N VAL A 180 -14.75 5.04 11.16
CA VAL A 180 -16.01 5.37 10.48
C VAL A 180 -17.22 4.63 11.08
N ARG A 181 -17.05 3.40 11.57
CA ARG A 181 -18.15 2.63 12.18
C ARG A 181 -18.62 3.18 13.52
N HIS A 182 -17.77 3.92 14.22
CA HIS A 182 -18.00 4.39 15.59
C HIS A 182 -18.04 5.94 15.69
N LEU A 183 -18.09 6.65 14.57
CA LEU A 183 -18.38 8.08 14.57
C LEU A 183 -19.87 8.30 14.84
N GLU A 184 -20.17 9.13 15.85
CA GLU A 184 -21.53 9.59 16.19
C GLU A 184 -21.73 11.07 15.86
#